data_AF-A0A2I0UY13-F1
#
_entry.id   AF-A0A2I0UY13-F1
#
_cell.length_a   1.000
_cell.length_b   1.000
_cell.length_c   1.000
_cell.angle_alpha   90.00
_cell.angle_beta   90.00
_cell.angle_gamma   90.00
#
_symmetry.space_group_name_H-M   'P 1'
#
loop_
_entity.id
_entity.type
_entity.pdbx_description
1 polymer ?
#
loop_
_entity_poly.entity_id
_entity_poly.type
_entity_poly.pdbx_seq_one_letter_code
_entity_poly.pdbx_strand_id
1 'polypeptide(L)'
;MVILRSLINELLQLRWNVLGFVIFIYCFGIRRTIIESYAPVNAWDLLIILLSDVNLIIYFVLPFLLYFYVTFLVKGFEYHILIRLGSYKKWVLIASKKILLYLTLTIIVWLLVAFIMSIGLPFASEWSSGSKLFEPTAIMRQYFDLPLLALLYQIVMFVITTFIILMSVTTIYVFLQSWRWISFVVTVLYIFSFVSWKLFPEYLAKLSLSNYVVMFQTLNLWNNTLTIPLIAIVSLGLIYLAVQFKDGKQIVSFTSFQTGIVVYLFVLVLGTYFMADTRSNTVIDLFLLNFFGTSSEGYTFLSYLYYIVIFFGFLYLAQIYLASEFSELSYYKIIRYNSMFKWMGEWLRNILLMAILYLFFIFILTLTVAYFKGIEFSFRVTVVEDMKFTSLLYHFFINGFLQISIYILLSITLQIVSKSSSTNLVTIGIFIALLFPGYKYIPVGLNGYSHLIYGTSPMIVSLYLILIVLVEGVCIFYLLNKKYIFEGV
;
A
#
# COMPACT_ATOMS: atom_id res chain seq x y z
N MET A 1 -24.91 34.52 8.95
CA MET A 1 -25.59 34.21 10.23
C MET A 1 -25.95 32.73 10.38
N VAL A 2 -26.64 32.09 9.42
CA VAL A 2 -27.10 30.69 9.52
C VAL A 2 -25.95 29.67 9.68
N ILE A 3 -24.87 29.82 8.92
CA ILE A 3 -23.69 28.93 8.97
C ILE A 3 -22.99 29.01 10.34
N LEU A 4 -22.81 30.22 10.86
CA LEU A 4 -22.18 30.46 12.18
C LEU A 4 -23.02 29.83 13.31
N ARG A 5 -24.35 29.98 13.25
CA ARG A 5 -25.27 29.37 14.22
C ARG A 5 -25.22 27.83 14.17
N SER A 6 -25.13 27.26 12.97
CA SER A 6 -24.96 25.81 12.78
C SER A 6 -23.63 25.30 13.35
N LEU A 7 -22.54 26.03 13.13
CA LEU A 7 -21.22 25.70 13.69
C LEU A 7 -21.21 25.74 15.22
N ILE A 8 -21.79 26.78 15.82
CA ILE A 8 -21.90 26.90 17.28
C ILE A 8 -22.73 25.76 17.86
N ASN A 9 -23.87 25.43 17.23
CA ASN A 9 -24.70 24.31 17.68
C ASN A 9 -23.97 22.96 17.56
N GLU A 10 -23.19 22.75 16.50
CA GLU A 10 -22.38 21.53 16.35
C GLU A 10 -21.26 21.49 17.39
N LEU A 11 -20.60 22.63 17.69
CA LEU A 11 -19.52 22.73 18.67
C LEU A 11 -19.99 22.48 20.11
N LEU A 12 -21.22 22.86 20.45
CA LEU A 12 -21.83 22.60 21.76
C LEU A 12 -22.21 21.13 21.99
N GLN A 13 -22.10 20.27 20.97
CA GLN A 13 -22.37 18.85 21.15
C GLN A 13 -21.36 18.20 22.11
N LEU A 14 -21.87 17.26 22.92
CA LEU A 14 -21.13 16.57 23.97
C LEU A 14 -19.76 16.05 23.51
N ARG A 15 -19.65 15.53 22.28
CA ARG A 15 -18.39 14.98 21.74
C ARG A 15 -17.24 15.99 21.70
N TRP A 16 -17.51 17.24 21.34
CA TRP A 16 -16.46 18.27 21.24
C TRP A 16 -16.09 18.82 22.63
N ASN A 17 -17.05 18.87 23.55
CA ASN A 17 -16.79 19.21 24.95
C ASN A 17 -15.91 18.16 25.63
N VAL A 18 -16.17 16.86 25.38
CA VAL A 18 -15.33 15.76 25.88
C VAL A 18 -13.92 15.86 25.32
N LEU A 19 -13.76 16.10 24.00
CA LEU A 19 -12.44 16.33 23.40
C LEU A 19 -11.73 17.52 24.06
N GLY A 20 -12.42 18.66 24.20
CA GLY A 20 -11.87 19.86 24.82
C GLY A 20 -11.43 19.63 26.27
N PHE A 21 -12.21 18.88 27.05
CA PHE A 21 -11.87 18.53 28.43
C PHE A 21 -10.62 17.64 28.51
N VAL A 22 -10.51 16.64 27.64
CA VAL A 22 -9.32 15.76 27.57
C VAL A 22 -8.07 16.55 27.16
N ILE A 23 -8.19 17.39 26.12
CA ILE A 23 -7.10 18.28 25.70
C ILE A 23 -6.72 19.23 26.86
N PHE A 24 -7.71 19.77 27.58
CA PHE A 24 -7.47 20.67 28.71
C PHE A 24 -6.63 20.02 29.82
N ILE A 25 -7.01 18.81 30.27
CA ILE A 25 -6.25 18.09 31.31
C ILE A 25 -4.81 17.85 30.86
N TYR A 26 -4.63 17.42 29.61
CA TYR A 26 -3.31 17.13 29.07
C TYR A 26 -2.45 18.40 28.94
N CYS A 27 -3.00 19.47 28.36
CA CYS A 27 -2.34 20.76 28.21
C CYS A 27 -2.01 21.41 29.56
N PHE A 28 -2.83 21.19 30.59
CA PHE A 28 -2.55 21.66 31.95
C PHE A 28 -1.24 21.05 32.50
N GLY A 29 -1.01 19.76 32.24
CA GLY A 29 0.24 19.08 32.58
C GLY A 29 1.46 19.72 31.91
N ILE A 30 1.39 19.95 30.60
CA ILE A 30 2.48 20.61 29.84
C ILE A 30 2.71 22.04 30.30
N ARG A 31 1.65 22.81 30.54
CA ARG A 31 1.78 24.19 31.03
C ARG A 31 2.51 24.22 32.37
N ARG A 32 2.19 23.29 33.27
CA ARG A 32 2.83 23.19 34.59
C ARG A 32 4.33 22.95 34.46
N THR A 33 4.77 22.02 33.62
CA THR A 33 6.20 21.71 33.44
C THR A 33 6.98 22.90 32.85
N ILE A 34 6.37 23.67 31.95
CA ILE A 34 6.99 24.85 31.35
C ILE A 34 7.11 25.99 32.37
N ILE A 35 6.09 26.21 33.21
CA ILE A 35 6.16 27.24 34.25
C ILE A 35 7.19 26.88 35.32
N GLU A 36 7.26 25.61 35.72
CA GLU A 36 8.23 25.10 36.70
C GLU A 36 9.68 25.16 36.17
N SER A 37 9.90 25.29 34.87
CA SER A 37 11.24 25.43 34.29
C SER A 37 11.83 26.84 34.42
N TYR A 38 11.07 27.82 34.96
CA TYR A 38 11.44 29.24 35.12
C TYR A 38 12.00 29.89 33.83
N ALA A 39 11.69 29.33 32.67
CA ALA A 39 12.15 29.84 31.40
C ALA A 39 11.34 31.10 31.03
N PRO A 40 11.97 32.13 30.43
CA PRO A 40 11.26 33.28 29.89
C PRO A 40 10.51 32.86 28.62
N VAL A 41 9.29 32.37 28.79
CA VAL A 41 8.43 31.83 27.72
C VAL A 41 7.28 32.81 27.46
N ASN A 42 6.95 33.02 26.18
CA ASN A 42 5.81 33.85 25.79
C ASN A 42 4.57 32.97 25.45
N ALA A 43 3.43 33.61 25.22
CA ALA A 43 2.22 32.89 24.86
C ALA A 43 2.33 32.07 23.55
N TRP A 44 3.11 32.54 22.57
CA TRP A 44 3.29 31.85 21.29
C TRP A 44 4.05 30.53 21.44
N ASP A 45 5.10 30.51 22.26
CA ASP A 45 5.89 29.31 22.52
C ASP A 45 5.00 28.22 23.13
N LEU A 46 4.15 28.58 24.11
CA LEU A 46 3.21 27.65 24.70
C LEU A 46 2.19 27.14 23.66
N LEU A 47 1.61 28.04 22.85
CA LEU A 47 0.68 27.64 21.79
C LEU A 47 1.32 26.65 20.82
N ILE A 48 2.55 26.92 20.37
CA ILE A 48 3.28 26.05 19.44
C ILE A 48 3.57 24.70 20.08
N ILE A 49 4.08 24.67 21.32
CA ILE A 49 4.35 23.42 22.04
C ILE A 49 3.07 22.58 22.18
N LEU A 50 1.95 23.21 22.58
CA LEU A 50 0.67 22.52 22.76
C LEU A 50 0.08 22.01 21.45
N LEU A 51 0.25 22.73 20.33
CA LEU A 51 -0.24 22.31 19.00
C LEU A 51 0.68 21.32 18.28
N SER A 52 1.94 21.24 18.71
CA SER A 52 2.96 20.33 18.16
C SER A 52 3.21 19.11 19.02
N ASP A 53 2.50 18.93 20.14
CA ASP A 53 2.70 17.77 20.99
C ASP A 53 2.22 16.48 20.31
N VAL A 54 3.17 15.61 19.99
CA VAL A 54 2.95 14.38 19.23
C VAL A 54 2.05 13.41 19.98
N ASN A 55 2.21 13.35 21.30
CA ASN A 55 1.44 12.46 22.16
C ASN A 55 -0.03 12.89 22.22
N LEU A 56 -0.30 14.19 22.39
CA LEU A 56 -1.66 14.73 22.34
C LEU A 56 -2.37 14.35 21.05
N ILE A 57 -1.65 14.48 19.93
CA ILE A 57 -2.21 14.20 18.60
C ILE A 57 -2.47 12.71 18.41
N ILE A 58 -1.46 11.86 18.66
CA ILE A 58 -1.55 10.43 18.39
C ILE A 58 -2.50 9.74 19.37
N TYR A 59 -2.48 10.09 20.66
CA TYR A 59 -3.30 9.39 21.67
C TYR A 59 -4.73 9.88 21.76
N PHE A 60 -5.01 11.15 21.45
CA PHE A 60 -6.33 11.73 21.69
C PHE A 60 -6.97 12.29 20.42
N VAL A 61 -6.30 13.19 19.70
CA VAL A 61 -6.92 13.92 18.59
C VAL A 61 -7.20 12.99 17.39
N LEU A 62 -6.21 12.23 16.95
CA LEU A 62 -6.34 11.32 15.80
C LEU A 62 -7.37 10.19 16.04
N PRO A 63 -7.34 9.42 17.14
CA PRO A 63 -8.33 8.37 17.37
C PRO A 63 -9.74 8.93 17.52
N PHE A 64 -9.90 10.11 18.14
CA PHE A 64 -11.19 10.80 18.20
C PHE A 64 -11.72 11.09 16.80
N LEU A 65 -10.91 11.72 15.94
CA LEU A 65 -11.28 12.03 14.56
C LEU A 65 -11.60 10.76 13.76
N LEU A 66 -10.77 9.72 13.86
CA LEU A 66 -10.98 8.45 13.17
C LEU A 66 -12.29 7.78 13.60
N TYR A 67 -12.57 7.71 14.91
CA TYR A 67 -13.79 7.10 15.43
C TYR A 67 -15.05 7.81 14.91
N PHE A 68 -15.15 9.13 15.11
CA PHE A 68 -16.31 9.89 14.66
C PHE A 68 -16.45 9.91 13.14
N TYR A 69 -15.34 9.85 12.42
CA TYR A 69 -15.38 9.78 10.98
C TYR A 69 -15.88 8.42 10.47
N VAL A 70 -15.38 7.31 11.02
CA VAL A 70 -15.87 5.96 10.66
C VAL A 70 -17.36 5.82 10.96
N THR A 71 -17.82 6.29 12.12
CA THR A 71 -19.27 6.25 12.43
C THR A 71 -20.10 7.04 11.41
N PHE A 72 -19.58 8.18 10.92
CA PHE A 72 -20.20 8.93 9.83
C PHE A 72 -20.20 8.14 8.51
N LEU A 73 -19.10 7.48 8.13
CA LEU A 73 -19.04 6.70 6.90
C LEU A 73 -20.01 5.51 6.95
N VAL A 74 -20.03 4.77 8.06
CA VAL A 74 -20.87 3.57 8.22
C VAL A 74 -22.36 3.94 8.24
N LYS A 75 -22.75 5.01 8.96
CA LYS A 75 -24.16 5.45 9.03
C LYS A 75 -24.60 6.25 7.81
N GLY A 76 -23.68 6.99 7.17
CA GLY A 76 -23.98 7.90 6.06
C GLY A 76 -23.91 7.28 4.68
N PHE A 77 -23.48 6.02 4.57
CA PHE A 77 -23.37 5.28 3.31
C PHE A 77 -24.48 4.23 3.23
N GLU A 78 -25.71 4.69 3.11
CA GLU A 78 -26.83 3.84 2.76
C GLU A 78 -26.96 3.74 1.25
N TYR A 79 -27.24 2.53 0.75
CA TYR A 79 -27.38 2.24 -0.68
C TYR A 79 -28.39 3.18 -1.37
N HIS A 80 -29.47 3.56 -0.67
CA HIS A 80 -30.49 4.48 -1.14
C HIS A 80 -29.96 5.90 -1.43
N ILE A 81 -29.00 6.38 -0.64
CA ILE A 81 -28.34 7.68 -0.85
C ILE A 81 -27.44 7.61 -2.08
N LEU A 82 -26.77 6.47 -2.30
CA LEU A 82 -25.88 6.29 -3.45
C LEU A 82 -26.65 6.22 -4.77
N ILE A 83 -27.81 5.55 -4.79
CA ILE A 83 -28.75 5.56 -5.92
C ILE A 83 -29.19 7.00 -6.24
N ARG A 84 -29.51 7.80 -5.22
CA ARG A 84 -29.95 9.20 -5.39
C ARG A 84 -28.83 10.12 -5.89
N LEU A 85 -27.58 9.90 -5.47
CA LEU A 85 -26.43 10.70 -5.88
C LEU A 85 -25.92 10.31 -7.28
N GLY A 86 -26.03 9.03 -7.63
CA GLY A 86 -25.66 8.48 -8.94
C GLY A 86 -24.16 8.36 -9.21
N SER A 87 -23.30 8.65 -8.24
CA SER A 87 -21.83 8.59 -8.38
C SER A 87 -21.13 8.54 -7.01
N TYR A 88 -20.07 7.74 -6.90
CA TYR A 88 -19.18 7.70 -5.76
C TYR A 88 -18.37 9.00 -5.62
N LYS A 89 -17.98 9.69 -6.71
CA LYS A 89 -17.33 11.02 -6.62
C LYS A 89 -18.17 12.02 -5.84
N LYS A 90 -19.47 12.08 -6.12
CA LYS A 90 -20.37 13.01 -5.40
C LYS A 90 -20.46 12.68 -3.92
N TRP A 91 -20.46 11.39 -3.58
CA TRP A 91 -20.43 10.97 -2.18
C TRP A 91 -19.09 11.33 -1.51
N VAL A 92 -17.96 11.07 -2.17
CA VAL A 92 -16.62 11.46 -1.69
C VAL A 92 -16.52 12.98 -1.48
N LEU A 93 -17.15 13.81 -2.33
CA LEU A 93 -17.22 15.26 -2.14
C LEU A 93 -18.08 15.68 -0.92
N ILE A 94 -19.13 14.94 -0.61
CA ILE A 94 -19.91 15.17 0.62
C ILE A 94 -19.07 14.77 1.84
N ALA A 95 -18.39 13.62 1.75
CA ALA A 95 -17.51 13.12 2.78
C ALA A 95 -16.33 14.08 3.05
N SER A 96 -15.74 14.69 2.01
CA SER A 96 -14.65 15.66 2.14
C SER A 96 -15.10 16.95 2.83
N LYS A 97 -16.30 17.46 2.52
CA LYS A 97 -16.90 18.58 3.25
C LYS A 97 -17.11 18.27 4.73
N LYS A 98 -17.53 17.05 5.06
CA LYS A 98 -17.69 16.62 6.45
C LYS A 98 -16.34 16.47 7.17
N ILE A 99 -15.30 15.98 6.47
CA ILE A 99 -13.92 15.97 7.01
C ILE A 99 -13.49 17.39 7.36
N LEU A 100 -13.59 18.34 6.43
CA LEU A 100 -13.18 19.73 6.65
C LEU A 100 -13.93 20.36 7.84
N LEU A 101 -15.23 20.07 7.99
CA LEU A 101 -16.00 20.50 9.14
C LEU A 101 -15.43 19.95 10.46
N TYR A 102 -15.16 18.64 10.53
CA TYR A 102 -14.60 18.01 11.73
C TYR A 102 -13.19 18.51 12.06
N LEU A 103 -12.33 18.71 11.06
CA LEU A 103 -11.01 19.30 11.25
C LEU A 103 -11.12 20.73 11.78
N THR A 104 -12.00 21.55 11.20
CA THR A 104 -12.22 22.93 11.64
C THR A 104 -12.69 22.97 13.10
N LEU A 105 -13.66 22.14 13.49
CA LEU A 105 -14.16 22.08 14.86
C LEU A 105 -13.08 21.61 15.85
N THR A 106 -12.28 20.61 15.45
CA THR A 106 -11.14 20.13 16.25
C THR A 106 -10.14 21.25 16.52
N ILE A 107 -9.76 21.99 15.48
CA ILE A 107 -8.81 23.11 15.59
C ILE A 107 -9.38 24.23 16.45
N ILE A 108 -10.66 24.58 16.31
CA ILE A 108 -11.30 25.60 17.15
C ILE A 108 -11.24 25.19 18.63
N VAL A 109 -11.65 23.95 18.96
CA VAL A 109 -11.62 23.44 20.33
C VAL A 109 -10.19 23.45 20.88
N TRP A 110 -9.23 22.97 20.09
CA TRP A 110 -7.84 22.89 20.50
C TRP A 110 -7.22 24.28 20.71
N LEU A 111 -7.44 25.22 19.78
CA LEU A 111 -7.00 26.60 19.91
C LEU A 111 -7.64 27.29 21.12
N LEU A 112 -8.94 27.11 21.36
CA LEU A 112 -9.60 27.69 22.53
C LEU A 112 -8.95 27.21 23.83
N VAL A 113 -8.70 25.90 23.95
CA VAL A 113 -8.00 25.34 25.11
C VAL A 113 -6.58 25.89 25.22
N ALA A 114 -5.83 25.94 24.11
CA ALA A 114 -4.46 26.46 24.10
C ALA A 114 -4.41 27.95 24.48
N PHE A 115 -5.37 28.76 24.03
CA PHE A 115 -5.51 30.16 24.42
C PHE A 115 -5.83 30.31 25.91
N ILE A 116 -6.74 29.51 26.46
CA ILE A 116 -7.02 29.49 27.91
C ILE A 116 -5.73 29.18 28.69
N MET A 117 -4.93 28.23 28.22
CA MET A 117 -3.65 27.90 28.85
C MET A 117 -2.60 29.02 28.76
N SER A 118 -2.68 29.87 27.73
CA SER A 118 -1.79 31.02 27.57
C SER A 118 -2.10 32.21 28.49
N ILE A 119 -3.24 32.20 29.19
CA ILE A 119 -3.61 33.27 30.13
C ILE A 119 -2.54 33.37 31.23
N GLY A 120 -2.03 34.58 31.42
CA GLY A 120 -0.96 34.90 32.36
C GLY A 120 0.44 34.96 31.75
N LEU A 121 0.61 34.62 30.45
CA LEU A 121 1.87 34.79 29.72
C LEU A 121 1.87 36.06 28.87
N PRO A 122 3.03 36.72 28.68
CA PRO A 122 3.14 37.89 27.81
C PRO A 122 3.00 37.49 26.33
N PHE A 123 2.32 38.34 25.56
CA PHE A 123 2.32 38.27 24.09
C PHE A 123 3.38 39.20 23.54
N ALA A 124 4.27 38.68 22.68
CA ALA A 124 5.31 39.42 21.99
C ALA A 124 5.28 39.10 20.48
N SER A 125 5.80 39.99 19.64
CA SER A 125 5.91 39.74 18.19
C SER A 125 7.04 38.77 17.84
N GLU A 126 8.06 38.69 18.68
CA GLU A 126 9.27 37.90 18.48
C GLU A 126 9.26 36.62 19.33
N TRP A 127 10.11 35.67 18.93
CA TRP A 127 10.40 34.48 19.73
C TRP A 127 10.96 34.86 21.10
N SER A 128 10.54 34.17 22.16
CA SER A 128 11.14 34.37 23.48
C SER A 128 12.59 33.85 23.53
N SER A 129 13.34 34.22 24.56
CA SER A 129 14.62 33.57 24.85
C SER A 129 14.45 32.11 25.31
N GLY A 130 13.32 31.77 25.95
CA GLY A 130 12.97 30.41 26.36
C GLY A 130 12.66 29.46 25.19
N SER A 131 12.33 29.99 24.00
CA SER A 131 12.06 29.20 22.79
C SER A 131 13.16 28.20 22.40
N LYS A 132 14.42 28.45 22.81
CA LYS A 132 15.56 27.55 22.52
C LYS A 132 15.60 26.29 23.39
N LEU A 133 14.86 26.29 24.51
CA LEU A 133 14.93 25.23 25.52
C LEU A 133 14.00 24.05 25.22
N PHE A 134 13.01 24.24 24.35
CA PHE A 134 12.02 23.23 23.99
C PHE A 134 12.16 22.86 22.53
N GLU A 135 12.24 21.56 22.21
CA GLU A 135 12.50 21.08 20.85
C GLU A 135 11.56 21.68 19.77
N PRO A 136 10.23 21.73 19.94
CA PRO A 136 9.34 22.23 18.89
C PRO A 136 9.65 23.67 18.50
N THR A 137 9.83 24.55 19.49
CA THR A 137 10.12 25.97 19.28
C THR A 137 11.56 26.20 18.83
N ALA A 138 12.51 25.39 19.32
CA ALA A 138 13.91 25.50 18.96
C ALA A 138 14.17 25.18 17.48
N ILE A 139 13.50 24.14 16.96
CA ILE A 139 13.61 23.75 15.55
C ILE A 139 12.84 24.73 14.66
N MET A 140 11.58 25.06 15.00
CA MET A 140 10.77 25.96 14.15
C MET A 140 11.38 27.35 14.01
N ARG A 141 12.02 27.88 15.07
CA ARG A 141 12.70 29.18 15.01
C ARG A 141 13.81 29.24 13.95
N GLN A 142 14.43 28.12 13.59
CA GLN A 142 15.47 28.09 12.55
C GLN A 142 14.91 28.35 11.14
N TYR A 143 13.61 28.13 10.95
CA TYR A 143 12.94 28.24 9.65
C TYR A 143 11.97 29.43 9.56
N PHE A 144 11.58 30.01 10.70
CA PHE A 144 10.55 31.04 10.77
C PHE A 144 10.98 32.18 11.69
N ASP A 145 11.02 33.40 11.14
CA ASP A 145 11.34 34.60 11.92
C ASP A 145 10.22 34.98 12.90
N LEU A 146 8.96 34.71 12.52
CA LEU A 146 7.77 35.07 13.29
C LEU A 146 7.09 33.82 13.88
N PRO A 147 6.82 33.78 15.21
CA PRO A 147 6.14 32.66 15.86
C PRO A 147 4.73 32.40 15.30
N LEU A 148 4.02 33.47 14.91
CA LEU A 148 2.70 33.37 14.30
C LEU A 148 2.74 32.58 12.99
N LEU A 149 3.78 32.77 12.17
CA LEU A 149 3.92 32.04 10.91
C LEU A 149 4.13 30.54 11.18
N ALA A 150 4.97 30.20 12.16
CA ALA A 150 5.20 28.82 12.57
C ALA A 150 3.90 28.14 13.06
N LEU A 151 3.11 28.84 13.88
CA LEU A 151 1.81 28.35 14.36
C LEU A 151 0.83 28.10 13.19
N LEU A 152 0.69 29.06 12.27
CA LEU A 152 -0.17 28.90 11.09
C LEU A 152 0.25 27.72 10.23
N TYR A 153 1.56 27.55 10.04
CA TYR A 153 2.10 26.46 9.26
C TYR A 153 1.84 25.11 9.93
N GLN A 154 2.03 25.00 11.25
CA GLN A 154 1.68 23.79 12.03
C GLN A 154 0.19 23.42 11.89
N ILE A 155 -0.71 24.42 11.91
CA ILE A 155 -2.16 24.18 11.72
C ILE A 155 -2.45 23.67 10.31
N VAL A 156 -1.90 24.33 9.27
CA VAL A 156 -2.08 23.92 7.87
C VAL A 156 -1.57 22.50 7.65
N MET A 157 -0.40 22.21 8.20
CA MET A 157 0.25 20.90 8.19
C MET A 157 -0.63 19.81 8.79
N PHE A 158 -1.13 20.03 10.02
CA PHE A 158 -2.05 19.12 10.68
C PHE A 158 -3.32 18.88 9.85
N VAL A 159 -3.91 19.95 9.27
CA VAL A 159 -5.11 19.86 8.43
C VAL A 159 -4.87 19.02 7.20
N ILE A 160 -3.81 19.31 6.43
CA ILE A 160 -3.52 18.63 5.17
C ILE A 160 -3.28 17.13 5.41
N THR A 161 -2.39 16.80 6.36
CA THR A 161 -2.04 15.39 6.62
C THR A 161 -3.24 14.62 7.15
N THR A 162 -3.99 15.17 8.10
CA THR A 162 -5.17 14.49 8.65
C THR A 162 -6.30 14.39 7.62
N PHE A 163 -6.46 15.39 6.74
CA PHE A 163 -7.38 15.33 5.62
C PHE A 163 -7.04 14.17 4.67
N ILE A 164 -5.76 13.97 4.33
CA ILE A 164 -5.31 12.86 3.48
C ILE A 164 -5.60 11.51 4.13
N ILE A 165 -5.33 11.35 5.43
CA ILE A 165 -5.63 10.12 6.16
C ILE A 165 -7.13 9.81 6.09
N LEU A 166 -7.96 10.79 6.45
CA LEU A 166 -9.42 10.59 6.46
C LEU A 166 -9.97 10.35 5.05
N MET A 167 -9.47 11.05 4.03
CA MET A 167 -9.83 10.79 2.63
C MET A 167 -9.40 9.40 2.16
N SER A 168 -8.24 8.92 2.61
CA SER A 168 -7.77 7.55 2.30
C SER A 168 -8.71 6.52 2.91
N VAL A 169 -9.14 6.72 4.17
CA VAL A 169 -10.16 5.90 4.84
C VAL A 169 -11.49 5.91 4.05
N THR A 170 -11.92 7.08 3.56
CA THR A 170 -13.13 7.23 2.72
C THR A 170 -13.03 6.44 1.44
N THR A 171 -11.90 6.57 0.72
CA THR A 171 -11.68 5.85 -0.53
C THR A 171 -11.67 4.35 -0.28
N ILE A 172 -10.94 3.87 0.73
CA ILE A 172 -10.93 2.46 1.12
C ILE A 172 -12.35 1.98 1.45
N TYR A 173 -13.13 2.77 2.17
CA TYR A 173 -14.51 2.41 2.50
C TYR A 173 -15.42 2.35 1.26
N VAL A 174 -15.26 3.24 0.28
CA VAL A 174 -15.98 3.20 -1.01
C VAL A 174 -15.71 1.88 -1.76
N PHE A 175 -14.49 1.35 -1.63
CA PHE A 175 -14.14 0.05 -2.18
C PHE A 175 -14.75 -1.10 -1.35
N LEU A 176 -14.48 -1.16 -0.05
CA LEU A 176 -14.80 -2.32 0.80
C LEU A 176 -16.29 -2.42 1.20
N GLN A 177 -16.96 -1.29 1.38
CA GLN A 177 -18.38 -1.17 1.76
C GLN A 177 -18.79 -2.01 2.98
N SER A 178 -17.86 -2.26 3.90
CA SER A 178 -18.06 -3.11 5.07
C SER A 178 -17.54 -2.44 6.33
N TRP A 179 -18.41 -2.35 7.34
CA TRP A 179 -18.06 -1.77 8.63
C TRP A 179 -16.93 -2.53 9.33
N ARG A 180 -16.88 -3.86 9.19
CA ARG A 180 -15.85 -4.71 9.81
C ARG A 180 -14.47 -4.40 9.25
N TRP A 181 -14.39 -4.31 7.92
CA TRP A 181 -13.14 -4.05 7.24
C TRP A 181 -12.63 -2.63 7.47
N ILE A 182 -13.51 -1.64 7.49
CA ILE A 182 -13.08 -0.26 7.77
C ILE A 182 -12.67 -0.08 9.22
N SER A 183 -13.35 -0.73 10.17
CA SER A 183 -12.92 -0.77 11.56
C SER A 183 -11.54 -1.42 11.68
N PHE A 184 -11.30 -2.56 11.02
CA PHE A 184 -9.99 -3.21 11.01
C PHE A 184 -8.88 -2.29 10.45
N VAL A 185 -9.10 -1.68 9.28
CA VAL A 185 -8.13 -0.76 8.66
C VAL A 185 -7.80 0.40 9.58
N VAL A 186 -8.80 0.99 10.22
CA VAL A 186 -8.62 2.14 11.11
C VAL A 186 -7.91 1.74 12.40
N THR A 187 -8.21 0.57 12.97
CA THR A 187 -7.46 0.02 14.10
C THR A 187 -6.00 -0.23 13.74
N VAL A 188 -5.72 -0.80 12.57
CA VAL A 188 -4.35 -1.01 12.07
C VAL A 188 -3.63 0.32 11.88
N LEU A 189 -4.28 1.32 11.27
CA LEU A 189 -3.72 2.67 11.10
C LEU A 189 -3.39 3.33 12.44
N TYR A 190 -4.25 3.16 13.44
CA TYR A 190 -4.03 3.70 14.78
C TYR A 190 -2.90 2.98 15.53
N ILE A 191 -2.85 1.65 15.47
CA ILE A 191 -1.74 0.88 16.06
C ILE A 191 -0.43 1.26 15.35
N PHE A 192 -0.46 1.38 14.03
CA PHE A 192 0.69 1.79 13.24
C PHE A 192 1.19 3.17 13.65
N SER A 193 0.33 4.17 13.83
CA SER A 193 0.77 5.51 14.24
C SER A 193 1.42 5.52 15.63
N PHE A 194 0.92 4.70 16.56
CA PHE A 194 1.51 4.52 17.88
C PHE A 194 2.88 3.85 17.82
N VAL A 195 2.97 2.70 17.14
CA VAL A 195 4.20 1.91 17.02
C VAL A 195 5.25 2.68 16.24
N SER A 196 4.85 3.35 15.16
CA SER A 196 5.78 4.08 14.29
C SER A 196 6.45 5.25 14.99
N TRP A 197 5.75 5.91 15.90
CA TRP A 197 6.29 7.03 16.65
C TRP A 197 7.31 6.58 17.70
N LYS A 198 6.99 5.56 18.49
CA LYS A 198 7.82 5.17 19.64
C LYS A 198 8.88 4.11 19.37
N LEU A 199 8.63 3.21 18.43
CA LEU A 199 9.40 1.96 18.29
C LEU A 199 10.16 1.87 16.98
N PHE A 200 9.91 2.75 16.01
CA PHE A 200 10.62 2.66 14.74
C PHE A 200 12.05 3.16 14.87
N PRO A 201 13.03 2.39 14.35
CA PRO A 201 14.41 2.85 14.23
C PRO A 201 14.53 3.97 13.19
N GLU A 202 15.64 4.72 13.25
CA GLU A 202 15.85 5.93 12.43
C GLU A 202 15.69 5.69 10.91
N TYR A 203 16.10 4.53 10.40
CA TYR A 203 15.94 4.21 8.98
C TYR A 203 14.46 4.10 8.54
N LEU A 204 13.53 3.79 9.46
CA LEU A 204 12.09 3.79 9.22
C LEU A 204 11.40 5.08 9.65
N ALA A 205 12.14 6.10 10.12
CA ALA A 205 11.54 7.35 10.59
C ALA A 205 10.66 8.00 9.50
N LYS A 206 11.04 7.89 8.22
CA LYS A 206 10.23 8.38 7.08
C LYS A 206 8.84 7.74 6.96
N LEU A 207 8.59 6.58 7.57
CA LEU A 207 7.29 5.93 7.59
C LEU A 207 6.43 6.36 8.78
N SER A 208 7.01 7.02 9.79
CA SER A 208 6.25 7.42 10.97
C SER A 208 5.25 8.51 10.64
N LEU A 209 4.00 8.31 11.06
CA LEU A 209 2.93 9.27 10.87
C LEU A 209 3.22 10.60 11.59
N SER A 210 3.89 10.53 12.74
CA SER A 210 4.23 11.70 13.56
C SER A 210 4.99 12.76 12.76
N ASN A 211 5.88 12.32 11.87
CA ASN A 211 6.76 13.17 11.06
C ASN A 211 6.01 13.96 9.97
N TYR A 212 4.74 13.66 9.74
CA TYR A 212 3.90 14.37 8.77
C TYR A 212 2.79 15.18 9.43
N VAL A 213 2.41 14.84 10.67
CA VAL A 213 1.37 15.56 11.42
C VAL A 213 1.96 16.69 12.27
N VAL A 214 3.22 16.54 12.69
CA VAL A 214 3.95 17.51 13.50
C VAL A 214 5.09 18.13 12.72
N MET A 215 5.04 19.44 12.56
CA MET A 215 5.93 20.18 11.68
C MET A 215 7.39 20.19 12.13
N PHE A 216 7.69 20.31 13.44
CA PHE A 216 9.10 20.32 13.86
C PHE A 216 9.81 19.00 13.51
N GLN A 217 9.08 17.87 13.56
CA GLN A 217 9.60 16.57 13.18
C GLN A 217 9.81 16.46 11.67
N THR A 218 8.90 17.02 10.89
CA THR A 218 9.10 17.15 9.44
C THR A 218 10.38 17.92 9.15
N LEU A 219 10.53 19.09 9.75
CA LEU A 219 11.67 19.98 9.50
C LEU A 219 12.97 19.28 9.88
N ASN A 220 12.99 18.59 11.01
CA ASN A 220 14.16 17.82 11.44
C ASN A 220 14.52 16.68 10.47
N LEU A 221 13.51 16.04 9.85
CA LEU A 221 13.72 14.89 8.97
C LEU A 221 14.11 15.29 7.53
N TRP A 222 13.47 16.34 7.01
CA TRP A 222 13.56 16.71 5.59
C TRP A 222 14.33 18.00 5.35
N ASN A 223 14.62 18.78 6.39
CA ASN A 223 15.25 20.10 6.33
C ASN A 223 14.57 21.08 5.36
N ASN A 224 13.29 20.87 5.06
CA ASN A 224 12.55 21.61 4.04
C ASN A 224 11.06 21.71 4.41
N THR A 225 10.46 22.86 4.15
CA THR A 225 9.04 23.15 4.37
C THR A 225 8.14 22.63 3.24
N LEU A 226 8.67 22.45 2.03
CA LEU A 226 7.89 22.10 0.83
C LEU A 226 7.53 20.61 0.70
N THR A 227 8.10 19.74 1.55
CA THR A 227 7.93 18.29 1.41
C THR A 227 6.48 17.82 1.56
N ILE A 228 5.74 18.31 2.55
CA ILE A 228 4.34 17.90 2.73
C ILE A 228 3.39 18.43 1.67
N PRO A 229 3.48 19.70 1.24
CA PRO A 229 2.71 20.14 0.08
C PRO A 229 2.88 19.22 -1.14
N LEU A 230 4.11 18.76 -1.43
CA LEU A 230 4.38 17.83 -2.53
C LEU A 230 3.74 16.45 -2.29
N ILE A 231 3.94 15.87 -1.11
CA ILE A 231 3.32 14.58 -0.74
C ILE A 231 1.80 14.69 -0.81
N ALA A 232 1.23 15.81 -0.36
CA ALA A 232 -0.20 16.06 -0.40
C ALA A 232 -0.76 16.08 -1.82
N ILE A 233 -0.09 16.77 -2.75
CA ILE A 233 -0.48 16.82 -4.16
C ILE A 233 -0.51 15.40 -4.75
N VAL A 234 0.55 14.62 -4.52
CA VAL A 234 0.64 13.23 -5.02
C VAL A 234 -0.45 12.35 -4.40
N SER A 235 -0.63 12.43 -3.09
CA SER A 235 -1.62 11.64 -2.34
C SER A 235 -3.06 11.93 -2.80
N LEU A 236 -3.40 13.22 -2.92
CA LEU A 236 -4.72 13.63 -3.39
C LEU A 236 -4.95 13.26 -4.86
N GLY A 237 -3.92 13.32 -5.69
CA GLY A 237 -3.95 12.83 -7.08
C GLY A 237 -4.27 11.34 -7.16
N LEU A 238 -3.61 10.51 -6.35
CA LEU A 238 -3.88 9.07 -6.27
C LEU A 238 -5.29 8.77 -5.75
N ILE A 239 -5.75 9.49 -4.72
CA ILE A 239 -7.12 9.37 -4.19
C ILE A 239 -8.15 9.71 -5.29
N TYR A 240 -7.92 10.81 -6.02
CA TYR A 240 -8.80 11.21 -7.12
C TYR A 240 -8.86 10.15 -8.22
N LEU A 241 -7.71 9.61 -8.65
CA LEU A 241 -7.63 8.55 -9.65
C LEU A 241 -8.34 7.26 -9.18
N ALA A 242 -8.17 6.88 -7.92
CA ALA A 242 -8.84 5.70 -7.35
C ALA A 242 -10.38 5.84 -7.36
N VAL A 243 -10.89 7.01 -7.00
CA VAL A 243 -12.34 7.29 -7.02
C VAL A 243 -12.87 7.33 -8.47
N GLN A 244 -12.11 7.89 -9.41
CA GLN A 244 -12.44 7.87 -10.84
C GLN A 244 -12.56 6.43 -11.38
N PHE A 245 -11.63 5.55 -10.98
CA PHE A 245 -11.64 4.15 -11.40
C PHE A 245 -12.89 3.41 -10.91
N LYS A 246 -13.34 3.65 -9.66
CA LYS A 246 -14.54 3.02 -9.11
C LYS A 246 -15.82 3.53 -9.77
N ASP A 247 -15.90 4.82 -10.11
CA ASP A 247 -17.06 5.38 -10.81
C ASP A 247 -17.18 4.90 -12.27
N GLY A 248 -16.05 4.62 -12.94
CA GLY A 248 -16.02 4.21 -14.35
C GLY A 248 -16.40 2.76 -14.62
N LYS A 249 -16.55 1.92 -13.58
CA LYS A 249 -16.90 0.50 -13.73
C LYS A 249 -17.97 0.10 -12.70
N GLN A 250 -19.07 -0.51 -13.15
CA GLN A 250 -19.98 -1.28 -12.29
C GLN A 250 -19.25 -2.52 -11.77
N ILE A 251 -18.33 -2.35 -10.82
CA ILE A 251 -17.61 -3.48 -10.24
C ILE A 251 -18.46 -4.03 -9.11
N VAL A 252 -18.94 -5.24 -9.38
CA VAL A 252 -19.48 -6.25 -8.47
C VAL A 252 -18.85 -6.15 -7.08
N SER A 253 -19.70 -6.30 -6.06
CA SER A 253 -19.36 -6.28 -4.63
C SER A 253 -18.02 -6.97 -4.31
N PHE A 254 -17.35 -6.49 -3.25
CA PHE A 254 -16.19 -7.17 -2.67
C PHE A 254 -16.60 -8.59 -2.24
N THR A 255 -16.38 -9.55 -3.12
CA THR A 255 -16.56 -10.99 -2.87
C THR A 255 -15.30 -11.57 -2.23
N SER A 256 -15.39 -12.81 -1.73
CA SER A 256 -14.28 -13.61 -1.19
C SER A 256 -13.04 -13.66 -2.10
N PHE A 257 -13.21 -13.49 -3.41
CA PHE A 257 -12.14 -13.38 -4.38
C PHE A 257 -11.25 -12.14 -4.18
N GLN A 258 -11.85 -10.99 -3.89
CA GLN A 258 -11.11 -9.73 -3.71
C GLN A 258 -10.34 -9.72 -2.38
N THR A 259 -10.86 -10.37 -1.33
CA THR A 259 -10.11 -10.56 -0.08
C THR A 259 -8.88 -11.46 -0.28
N GLY A 260 -8.97 -12.50 -1.13
CA GLY A 260 -7.84 -13.35 -1.47
C GLY A 260 -6.71 -12.58 -2.18
N ILE A 261 -7.05 -11.69 -3.11
CA ILE A 261 -6.08 -10.82 -3.80
C ILE A 261 -5.38 -9.88 -2.80
N VAL A 262 -6.12 -9.28 -1.86
CA VAL A 262 -5.53 -8.38 -0.85
C VAL A 262 -4.56 -9.13 0.06
N VAL A 263 -4.94 -10.31 0.55
CA VAL A 263 -4.05 -11.15 1.37
C VAL A 263 -2.80 -11.53 0.58
N TYR A 264 -2.97 -11.93 -0.69
CA TYR A 264 -1.85 -12.25 -1.57
C TYR A 264 -0.89 -11.08 -1.76
N LEU A 265 -1.40 -9.89 -2.10
CA LEU A 265 -0.56 -8.68 -2.24
C LEU A 265 0.15 -8.32 -0.94
N PHE A 266 -0.52 -8.47 0.20
CA PHE A 266 0.07 -8.21 1.51
C PHE A 266 1.22 -9.19 1.82
N VAL A 267 1.02 -10.49 1.59
CA VAL A 267 2.07 -11.50 1.75
C VAL A 267 3.23 -11.24 0.79
N LEU A 268 2.96 -10.79 -0.43
CA LEU A 268 3.99 -10.47 -1.42
C LEU A 268 4.83 -9.25 -0.99
N VAL A 269 4.22 -8.19 -0.45
CA VAL A 269 4.94 -7.02 0.10
C VAL A 269 5.74 -7.38 1.36
N LEU A 270 5.16 -8.18 2.27
CA LEU A 270 5.90 -8.64 3.44
C LEU A 270 7.06 -9.55 3.04
N GLY A 271 6.84 -10.47 2.11
CA GLY A 271 7.86 -11.38 1.60
C GLY A 271 9.03 -10.64 0.98
N THR A 272 8.78 -9.64 0.12
CA THR A 272 9.85 -8.82 -0.47
C THR A 272 10.61 -8.03 0.60
N TYR A 273 9.92 -7.53 1.63
CA TYR A 273 10.54 -6.79 2.74
C TYR A 273 11.39 -7.69 3.64
N PHE A 274 10.92 -8.87 4.01
CA PHE A 274 11.65 -9.81 4.86
C PHE A 274 12.81 -10.48 4.13
N MET A 275 12.69 -10.70 2.82
CA MET A 275 13.79 -11.22 2.00
C MET A 275 14.94 -10.25 1.82
N ALA A 276 14.71 -8.96 2.09
CA ALA A 276 15.78 -7.98 2.05
C ALA A 276 16.76 -8.16 3.22
N ASP A 277 17.73 -9.05 3.02
CA ASP A 277 18.78 -9.34 3.99
C ASP A 277 19.76 -8.17 4.12
N THR A 278 20.35 -8.02 5.30
CA THR A 278 21.48 -7.12 5.59
C THR A 278 22.71 -7.37 4.72
N ARG A 279 22.78 -8.53 4.03
CA ARG A 279 23.86 -8.89 3.10
C ARG A 279 23.78 -8.19 1.75
N SER A 280 22.65 -7.55 1.41
CA SER A 280 22.54 -6.79 0.15
C SER A 280 23.12 -5.39 0.31
N ASN A 281 24.27 -5.15 -0.31
CA ASN A 281 24.88 -3.80 -0.34
C ASN A 281 24.22 -2.91 -1.39
N THR A 282 23.76 -3.50 -2.51
CA THR A 282 23.12 -2.76 -3.60
C THR A 282 21.69 -3.24 -3.86
N VAL A 283 20.90 -2.39 -4.53
CA VAL A 283 19.53 -2.72 -4.94
C VAL A 283 19.49 -3.95 -5.86
N ILE A 284 20.53 -4.17 -6.68
CA ILE A 284 20.60 -5.32 -7.57
C ILE A 284 20.96 -6.60 -6.83
N ASP A 285 21.78 -6.52 -5.79
CA ASP A 285 22.04 -7.67 -4.92
C ASP A 285 20.76 -8.12 -4.21
N LEU A 286 19.95 -7.16 -3.73
CA LEU A 286 18.64 -7.47 -3.19
C LEU A 286 17.74 -8.16 -4.22
N PHE A 287 17.71 -7.64 -5.45
CA PHE A 287 16.92 -8.20 -6.53
C PHE A 287 17.35 -9.65 -6.84
N LEU A 288 18.65 -9.89 -6.92
CA LEU A 288 19.23 -11.21 -7.17
C LEU A 288 18.87 -12.21 -6.05
N LEU A 289 19.00 -11.79 -4.78
CA LEU A 289 18.70 -12.64 -3.62
C LEU A 289 17.20 -12.96 -3.51
N ASN A 290 16.34 -11.96 -3.75
CA ASN A 290 14.89 -12.16 -3.75
C ASN A 290 14.49 -13.21 -4.80
N PHE A 291 15.03 -13.14 -6.02
CA PHE A 291 14.68 -14.07 -7.10
C PHE A 291 15.68 -15.23 -7.27
N PHE A 292 16.41 -15.60 -6.20
CA PHE A 292 17.37 -16.70 -6.24
C PHE A 292 16.74 -18.02 -6.69
N GLY A 293 15.52 -18.31 -6.22
CA GLY A 293 14.79 -19.54 -6.55
C GLY A 293 15.49 -20.78 -6.01
N THR A 294 15.51 -21.85 -6.80
CA THR A 294 16.08 -23.15 -6.43
C THR A 294 16.82 -23.78 -7.60
N SER A 295 17.98 -24.38 -7.34
CA SER A 295 18.69 -25.22 -8.30
C SER A 295 19.17 -26.52 -7.65
N SER A 296 19.74 -27.43 -8.45
CA SER A 296 20.40 -28.64 -7.94
C SER A 296 21.65 -28.34 -7.11
N GLU A 297 22.24 -27.15 -7.27
CA GLU A 297 23.53 -26.77 -6.67
C GLU A 297 23.38 -25.75 -5.53
N GLY A 298 22.26 -25.01 -5.50
CA GLY A 298 21.95 -24.05 -4.45
C GLY A 298 20.48 -24.03 -4.10
N TYR A 299 20.20 -24.19 -2.81
CA TYR A 299 18.87 -24.21 -2.24
C TYR A 299 18.85 -23.47 -0.91
N THR A 300 17.87 -22.60 -0.73
CA THR A 300 17.46 -22.15 0.61
C THR A 300 15.95 -22.30 0.73
N PHE A 301 15.51 -22.76 1.90
CA PHE A 301 14.07 -22.95 2.16
C PHE A 301 13.30 -21.63 2.03
N LEU A 302 13.90 -20.51 2.43
CA LEU A 302 13.30 -19.19 2.32
C LEU A 302 13.12 -18.77 0.85
N SER A 303 14.14 -18.92 -0.01
CA SER A 303 14.04 -18.60 -1.44
C SER A 303 13.04 -19.49 -2.16
N TYR A 304 12.93 -20.76 -1.75
CA TYR A 304 11.92 -21.69 -2.23
C TYR A 304 10.48 -21.23 -1.88
N LEU A 305 10.21 -20.92 -0.62
CA LEU A 305 8.88 -20.43 -0.20
C LEU A 305 8.50 -19.12 -0.90
N TYR A 306 9.45 -18.21 -1.03
CA TYR A 306 9.20 -16.94 -1.69
C TYR A 306 8.95 -17.09 -3.20
N TYR A 307 9.66 -18.01 -3.87
CA TYR A 307 9.38 -18.35 -5.26
C TYR A 307 7.94 -18.87 -5.43
N ILE A 308 7.48 -19.74 -4.52
CA ILE A 308 6.10 -20.26 -4.52
C ILE A 308 5.10 -19.12 -4.42
N VAL A 309 5.30 -18.21 -3.46
CA VAL A 309 4.41 -17.05 -3.29
C VAL A 309 4.34 -16.24 -4.58
N ILE A 310 5.47 -15.91 -5.18
CA ILE A 310 5.50 -15.03 -6.36
C ILE A 310 4.93 -15.72 -7.60
N PHE A 311 5.57 -16.80 -8.05
CA PHE A 311 5.23 -17.37 -9.35
C PHE A 311 3.96 -18.23 -9.30
N PHE A 312 3.79 -19.04 -8.24
CA PHE A 312 2.59 -19.88 -8.11
C PHE A 312 1.40 -19.11 -7.53
N GLY A 313 1.62 -18.06 -6.75
CA GLY A 313 0.54 -17.14 -6.35
C GLY A 313 -0.07 -16.42 -7.55
N PHE A 314 0.74 -15.97 -8.52
CA PHE A 314 0.21 -15.45 -9.79
C PHE A 314 -0.51 -16.52 -10.60
N LEU A 315 0.06 -17.73 -10.70
CA LEU A 315 -0.55 -18.85 -11.39
C LEU A 315 -1.94 -19.19 -10.83
N TYR A 316 -2.10 -19.16 -9.50
CA TYR A 316 -3.38 -19.37 -8.84
C TYR A 316 -4.43 -18.34 -9.26
N LEU A 317 -4.06 -17.05 -9.32
CA LEU A 317 -4.96 -15.99 -9.82
C LEU A 317 -5.35 -16.22 -11.28
N ALA A 318 -4.39 -16.61 -12.12
CA ALA A 318 -4.64 -16.96 -13.51
C ALA A 318 -5.60 -18.16 -13.62
N GLN A 319 -5.44 -19.19 -12.78
CA GLN A 319 -6.31 -20.36 -12.75
C GLN A 319 -7.74 -20.06 -12.31
N ILE A 320 -7.96 -19.15 -11.36
CA ILE A 320 -9.33 -18.73 -11.01
C ILE A 320 -10.01 -18.06 -12.21
N TYR A 321 -9.28 -17.20 -12.92
CA TYR A 321 -9.79 -16.58 -14.14
C TYR A 321 -10.10 -17.64 -15.22
N LEU A 322 -9.19 -18.60 -15.44
CA LEU A 322 -9.42 -19.73 -16.35
C LEU A 322 -10.64 -20.57 -15.95
N ALA A 323 -10.79 -20.92 -14.68
CA ALA A 323 -11.94 -21.66 -14.18
C ALA A 323 -13.27 -20.95 -14.48
N SER A 324 -13.30 -19.62 -14.40
CA SER A 324 -14.49 -18.84 -14.77
C SER A 324 -14.78 -18.89 -16.28
N GLU A 325 -13.76 -18.92 -17.13
CA GLU A 325 -13.92 -19.02 -18.59
C GLU A 325 -14.35 -20.43 -19.05
N PHE A 326 -13.90 -21.49 -18.37
CA PHE A 326 -14.29 -22.88 -18.64
C PHE A 326 -15.62 -23.32 -18.00
N SER A 327 -16.27 -22.45 -17.21
CA SER A 327 -17.57 -22.74 -16.56
C SER A 327 -18.78 -22.74 -17.52
N GLU A 328 -20.01 -22.86 -16.99
CA GLU A 328 -21.28 -23.14 -17.72
C GLU A 328 -21.58 -22.25 -18.94
N LEU A 329 -20.99 -21.04 -19.02
CA LEU A 329 -21.17 -20.11 -20.16
C LEU A 329 -20.16 -20.32 -21.30
N SER A 330 -19.23 -21.27 -21.19
CA SER A 330 -18.21 -21.58 -22.20
C SER A 330 -18.84 -21.91 -23.56
N TYR A 331 -19.91 -22.73 -23.60
CA TYR A 331 -20.63 -23.08 -24.82
C TYR A 331 -21.22 -21.86 -25.53
N TYR A 332 -21.89 -20.99 -24.78
CA TYR A 332 -22.50 -19.78 -25.33
C TYR A 332 -21.44 -18.82 -25.90
N LYS A 333 -20.31 -18.67 -25.19
CA LYS A 333 -19.18 -17.87 -25.66
C LYS A 333 -18.58 -18.47 -26.93
N ILE A 334 -18.33 -19.78 -26.99
CA ILE A 334 -17.71 -20.44 -28.15
C ILE A 334 -18.57 -20.30 -29.42
N ILE A 335 -19.90 -20.47 -29.29
CA ILE A 335 -20.84 -20.25 -30.40
C ILE A 335 -20.74 -18.80 -30.91
N ARG A 336 -20.60 -17.82 -30.02
CA ARG A 336 -20.44 -16.41 -30.40
C ARG A 336 -19.10 -16.11 -31.10
N TYR A 337 -18.02 -16.81 -30.75
CA TYR A 337 -16.69 -16.59 -31.32
C TYR A 337 -16.44 -17.31 -32.67
N ASN A 338 -17.33 -18.22 -33.09
CA ASN A 338 -17.24 -19.02 -34.31
C ASN A 338 -15.96 -19.88 -34.45
N SER A 339 -15.05 -19.86 -33.47
CA SER A 339 -13.79 -20.63 -33.47
C SER A 339 -13.25 -20.75 -32.04
N MET A 340 -12.90 -21.97 -31.63
CA MET A 340 -12.27 -22.23 -30.33
C MET A 340 -10.91 -21.52 -30.19
N PHE A 341 -10.17 -21.38 -31.29
CA PHE A 341 -8.88 -20.68 -31.29
C PHE A 341 -9.03 -19.18 -31.05
N LYS A 342 -10.06 -18.55 -31.61
CA LYS A 342 -10.35 -17.14 -31.37
C LYS A 342 -10.80 -16.90 -29.93
N TRP A 343 -11.66 -17.77 -29.42
CA TRP A 343 -12.09 -17.73 -28.01
C TRP A 343 -10.90 -17.86 -27.05
N MET A 344 -10.04 -18.87 -27.24
CA MET A 344 -8.84 -19.07 -26.43
C MET A 344 -7.86 -17.90 -26.55
N GLY A 345 -7.61 -17.43 -27.77
CA GLY A 345 -6.65 -16.35 -28.03
C GLY A 345 -6.99 -15.05 -27.31
N GLU A 346 -8.28 -14.71 -27.17
CA GLU A 346 -8.69 -13.47 -26.52
C GLU A 346 -8.35 -13.46 -25.03
N TRP A 347 -8.77 -14.49 -24.29
CA TRP A 347 -8.50 -14.54 -22.86
C TRP A 347 -7.03 -14.89 -22.58
N LEU A 348 -6.36 -15.72 -23.40
CA LEU A 348 -4.94 -16.03 -23.24
C LEU A 348 -4.07 -14.78 -23.41
N ARG A 349 -4.38 -13.93 -24.41
CA ARG A 349 -3.71 -12.63 -24.58
C ARG A 349 -3.84 -11.77 -23.33
N ASN A 350 -5.02 -11.72 -22.73
CA ASN A 350 -5.27 -10.92 -21.53
C ASN A 350 -4.45 -11.45 -20.33
N ILE A 351 -4.38 -12.77 -20.14
CA ILE A 351 -3.57 -13.37 -19.06
C ILE A 351 -2.07 -13.10 -19.29
N LEU A 352 -1.58 -13.23 -20.52
CA LEU A 352 -0.18 -12.96 -20.86
C LEU A 352 0.18 -11.48 -20.66
N LEU A 353 -0.71 -10.54 -21.01
CA LEU A 353 -0.52 -9.13 -20.69
C LEU A 353 -0.47 -8.89 -19.18
N MET A 354 -1.33 -9.55 -18.40
CA MET A 354 -1.29 -9.48 -16.94
C MET A 354 0.02 -10.05 -16.37
N ALA A 355 0.59 -11.10 -16.98
CA ALA A 355 1.88 -11.64 -16.57
C ALA A 355 3.02 -10.63 -16.78
N ILE A 356 3.03 -9.91 -17.91
CA ILE A 356 3.99 -8.83 -18.17
C ILE A 356 3.84 -7.73 -17.10
N LEU A 357 2.62 -7.24 -16.88
CA LEU A 357 2.35 -6.20 -15.87
C LEU A 357 2.75 -6.66 -14.46
N TYR A 358 2.53 -7.93 -14.15
CA TYR A 358 2.91 -8.52 -12.87
C TYR A 358 4.43 -8.54 -12.66
N LEU A 359 5.21 -8.91 -13.67
CA LEU A 359 6.69 -8.85 -13.59
C LEU A 359 7.20 -7.42 -13.36
N PHE A 360 6.62 -6.42 -14.07
CA PHE A 360 6.94 -5.01 -13.82
C PHE A 360 6.56 -4.57 -12.41
N PHE A 361 5.39 -4.98 -11.93
CA PHE A 361 4.93 -4.66 -10.58
C PHE A 361 5.90 -5.18 -9.51
N ILE A 362 6.32 -6.45 -9.61
CA ILE A 362 7.27 -7.05 -8.67
C ILE A 362 8.65 -6.35 -8.73
N PHE A 363 9.10 -6.01 -9.94
CA PHE A 363 10.36 -5.29 -10.14
C PHE A 363 10.33 -3.94 -9.40
N ILE A 364 9.29 -3.13 -9.64
CA ILE A 364 9.10 -1.83 -8.97
C ILE A 364 8.94 -2.01 -7.46
N LEU A 365 8.22 -3.03 -7.02
CA LEU A 365 8.04 -3.32 -5.59
C LEU A 365 9.38 -3.60 -4.91
N THR A 366 10.25 -4.38 -5.56
CA THR A 366 11.58 -4.69 -5.01
C THR A 366 12.46 -3.45 -4.90
N LEU A 367 12.44 -2.58 -5.92
CA LEU A 367 13.15 -1.28 -5.88
C LEU A 367 12.61 -0.38 -4.75
N THR A 368 11.29 -0.38 -4.56
CA THR A 368 10.62 0.42 -3.52
C THR A 368 11.03 -0.04 -2.13
N VAL A 369 11.05 -1.36 -1.89
CA VAL A 369 11.52 -1.95 -0.63
C VAL A 369 12.98 -1.61 -0.38
N ALA A 370 13.83 -1.67 -1.40
CA ALA A 370 15.25 -1.34 -1.28
C ALA A 370 15.46 0.11 -0.83
N TYR A 371 14.70 1.04 -1.42
CA TYR A 371 14.70 2.45 -1.05
C TYR A 371 14.30 2.65 0.41
N PHE A 372 13.25 1.97 0.88
CA PHE A 372 12.80 2.07 2.27
C PHE A 372 13.77 1.44 3.29
N LYS A 373 14.59 0.47 2.88
CA LYS A 373 15.65 -0.08 3.73
C LYS A 373 16.96 0.72 3.72
N GLY A 374 17.05 1.77 2.90
CA GLY A 374 18.26 2.59 2.80
C GLY A 374 19.44 1.87 2.12
N ILE A 375 19.16 0.86 1.30
CA ILE A 375 20.18 0.16 0.50
C ILE A 375 20.70 1.11 -0.59
N GLU A 376 21.99 1.03 -0.91
CA GLU A 376 22.61 1.90 -1.91
C GLU A 376 21.98 1.68 -3.30
N PHE A 377 21.47 2.76 -3.90
CA PHE A 377 20.85 2.73 -5.22
C PHE A 377 21.89 2.71 -6.35
N SER A 378 22.63 1.61 -6.42
CA SER A 378 23.61 1.35 -7.48
C SER A 378 23.23 0.10 -8.29
N PHE A 379 23.51 0.15 -9.60
CA PHE A 379 23.21 -0.94 -10.54
C PHE A 379 24.35 -1.95 -10.69
N ARG A 380 25.29 -1.97 -9.74
CA ARG A 380 26.44 -2.87 -9.75
C ARG A 380 26.11 -4.14 -8.98
N VAL A 381 26.46 -5.30 -9.52
CA VAL A 381 26.37 -6.57 -8.81
C VAL A 381 27.62 -6.69 -7.94
N THR A 382 27.45 -6.89 -6.63
CA THR A 382 28.58 -7.07 -5.70
C THR A 382 28.65 -8.49 -5.13
N VAL A 383 27.54 -9.23 -5.17
CA VAL A 383 27.46 -10.59 -4.61
C VAL A 383 28.08 -11.66 -5.52
N VAL A 384 28.07 -11.45 -6.84
CA VAL A 384 28.62 -12.41 -7.82
C VAL A 384 29.53 -11.67 -8.78
N GLU A 385 30.82 -12.02 -8.74
CA GLU A 385 31.82 -11.47 -9.66
C GLU A 385 31.45 -11.78 -11.11
N ASP A 386 31.68 -10.82 -12.02
CA ASP A 386 31.43 -10.90 -13.46
C ASP A 386 29.98 -11.00 -13.97
N MET A 387 28.97 -10.92 -13.10
CA MET A 387 27.57 -10.92 -13.55
C MET A 387 27.12 -9.54 -14.06
N LYS A 388 26.70 -9.48 -15.34
CA LYS A 388 26.22 -8.24 -15.97
C LYS A 388 24.78 -7.93 -15.55
N PHE A 389 24.48 -6.67 -15.25
CA PHE A 389 23.11 -6.22 -14.97
C PHE A 389 22.12 -6.53 -16.11
N THR A 390 22.57 -6.48 -17.36
CA THR A 390 21.75 -6.79 -18.53
C THR A 390 21.31 -8.25 -18.60
N SER A 391 22.16 -9.20 -18.17
CA SER A 391 21.78 -10.61 -18.14
C SER A 391 20.76 -10.90 -17.04
N LEU A 392 20.85 -10.20 -15.91
CA LEU A 392 19.87 -10.28 -14.82
C LEU A 392 18.49 -9.80 -15.28
N LEU A 393 18.41 -8.62 -15.93
CA LEU A 393 17.14 -8.11 -16.44
C LEU A 393 16.55 -9.02 -17.52
N TYR A 394 17.38 -9.50 -18.44
CA TYR A 394 16.93 -10.42 -19.49
C TYR A 394 16.34 -11.71 -18.88
N HIS A 395 17.05 -12.34 -17.93
CA HIS A 395 16.57 -13.55 -17.27
C HIS A 395 15.26 -13.31 -16.52
N PHE A 396 15.13 -12.19 -15.80
CA PHE A 396 13.91 -11.89 -15.08
C PHE A 396 12.71 -11.67 -16.01
N PHE A 397 12.84 -10.79 -17.00
CA PHE A 397 11.73 -10.42 -17.86
C PHE A 397 11.41 -11.49 -18.89
N ILE A 398 12.42 -12.00 -19.62
CA ILE A 398 12.21 -12.95 -20.71
C ILE A 398 11.99 -14.36 -20.16
N ASN A 399 12.92 -14.88 -19.35
CA ASN A 399 12.76 -16.24 -18.81
C ASN A 399 11.64 -16.31 -17.78
N GLY A 400 11.45 -15.26 -16.97
CA GLY A 400 10.27 -15.18 -16.09
C GLY A 400 8.95 -15.20 -16.85
N PHE A 401 8.83 -14.45 -17.95
CA PHE A 401 7.62 -14.46 -18.78
C PHE A 401 7.38 -15.82 -19.45
N LEU A 402 8.42 -16.42 -20.04
CA LEU A 402 8.33 -17.74 -20.66
C LEU A 402 7.95 -18.82 -19.64
N GLN A 403 8.54 -18.77 -18.43
CA GLN A 403 8.24 -19.70 -17.35
C GLN A 403 6.78 -19.60 -16.90
N ILE A 404 6.27 -18.37 -16.69
CA ILE A 404 4.86 -18.14 -16.36
C ILE A 404 3.95 -18.65 -17.49
N SER A 405 4.34 -18.43 -18.74
CA SER A 405 3.60 -18.90 -19.91
C SER A 405 3.48 -20.42 -19.93
N ILE A 406 4.57 -21.15 -19.65
CA ILE A 406 4.55 -22.62 -19.53
C ILE A 406 3.58 -23.06 -18.44
N TYR A 407 3.63 -22.43 -17.26
CA TYR A 407 2.73 -22.78 -16.16
C TYR A 407 1.25 -22.59 -16.53
N ILE A 408 0.93 -21.52 -17.24
CA ILE A 408 -0.43 -21.24 -17.75
C ILE A 408 -0.83 -22.30 -18.78
N LEU A 409 0.01 -22.57 -19.78
CA LEU A 409 -0.28 -23.53 -20.84
C LEU A 409 -0.48 -24.95 -20.28
N LEU A 410 0.40 -25.41 -19.39
CA LEU A 410 0.24 -26.69 -18.71
C LEU A 410 -1.05 -26.76 -17.89
N SER A 411 -1.42 -25.68 -17.19
CA SER A 411 -2.69 -25.62 -16.46
C SER A 411 -3.88 -25.74 -17.40
N ILE A 412 -3.84 -25.11 -18.57
CA ILE A 412 -4.87 -25.23 -19.61
C ILE A 412 -4.95 -26.67 -20.14
N THR A 413 -3.81 -27.26 -20.50
CA THR A 413 -3.73 -28.65 -20.98
C THR A 413 -4.38 -29.61 -19.99
N LEU A 414 -4.05 -29.50 -18.70
CA LEU A 414 -4.62 -30.34 -17.65
C LEU A 414 -6.11 -30.07 -17.44
N GLN A 415 -6.56 -28.82 -17.51
CA GLN A 415 -7.97 -28.47 -17.36
C GLN A 415 -8.82 -29.03 -18.50
N ILE A 416 -8.32 -29.01 -19.74
CA ILE A 416 -8.98 -29.61 -20.91
C ILE A 416 -9.09 -31.13 -20.75
N VAL A 417 -8.04 -31.80 -20.27
CA VAL A 417 -8.00 -33.26 -20.11
C VAL A 417 -8.89 -33.73 -18.96
N SER A 418 -8.84 -33.05 -17.82
CA SER A 418 -9.48 -33.49 -16.58
C SER A 418 -10.94 -33.08 -16.43
N LYS A 419 -11.41 -32.08 -17.18
CA LYS A 419 -12.78 -31.53 -17.15
C LYS A 419 -13.28 -31.09 -15.76
N SER A 420 -12.44 -31.01 -14.73
CA SER A 420 -12.82 -30.55 -13.39
C SER A 420 -12.02 -29.32 -12.96
N SER A 421 -12.65 -28.41 -12.21
CA SER A 421 -11.98 -27.22 -11.67
C SER A 421 -11.04 -27.53 -10.51
N SER A 422 -11.20 -28.70 -9.88
CA SER A 422 -10.37 -29.19 -8.76
C SER A 422 -8.94 -29.53 -9.18
N THR A 423 -8.67 -29.75 -10.47
CA THR A 423 -7.32 -30.06 -10.97
C THR A 423 -6.38 -28.87 -10.92
N ASN A 424 -6.89 -27.64 -10.85
CA ASN A 424 -6.10 -26.42 -10.73
C ASN A 424 -5.16 -26.44 -9.49
N LEU A 425 -5.69 -26.81 -8.33
CA LEU A 425 -4.91 -26.91 -7.09
C LEU A 425 -3.91 -28.07 -7.12
N VAL A 426 -4.28 -29.18 -7.76
CA VAL A 426 -3.40 -30.34 -7.93
C VAL A 426 -2.21 -29.98 -8.81
N THR A 427 -2.41 -29.21 -9.89
CA THR A 427 -1.35 -28.71 -10.77
C THR A 427 -0.35 -27.85 -10.00
N ILE A 428 -0.83 -26.93 -9.15
CA ILE A 428 0.06 -26.11 -8.30
C ILE A 428 0.84 -27.00 -7.32
N GLY A 429 0.17 -27.98 -6.69
CA GLY A 429 0.82 -28.94 -5.80
C GLY A 429 1.93 -29.74 -6.48
N ILE A 430 1.70 -30.18 -7.72
CA ILE A 430 2.71 -30.85 -8.55
C ILE A 430 3.88 -29.89 -8.83
N PHE A 431 3.62 -28.65 -9.24
CA PHE A 431 4.71 -27.69 -9.47
C PHE A 431 5.52 -27.38 -8.21
N ILE A 432 4.88 -27.29 -7.04
CA ILE A 432 5.57 -27.13 -5.76
C ILE A 432 6.50 -28.32 -5.48
N ALA A 433 6.05 -29.54 -5.74
CA ALA A 433 6.86 -30.75 -5.57
C ALA A 433 8.02 -30.80 -6.58
N LEU A 434 7.77 -30.44 -7.84
CA LEU A 434 8.76 -30.44 -8.91
C LEU A 434 9.80 -29.31 -8.79
N LEU A 435 9.47 -28.23 -8.06
CA LEU A 435 10.40 -27.15 -7.72
C LEU A 435 11.45 -27.59 -6.69
N PHE A 436 11.25 -28.72 -5.99
CA PHE A 436 12.19 -29.20 -5.00
C PHE A 436 13.57 -29.51 -5.64
N PRO A 437 14.69 -29.19 -4.97
CA PRO A 437 16.02 -29.37 -5.54
C PRO A 437 16.27 -30.83 -5.94
N GLY A 438 16.77 -31.05 -7.16
CA GLY A 438 17.11 -32.37 -7.69
C GLY A 438 16.61 -32.63 -9.12
N TYR A 439 15.61 -31.89 -9.58
CA TYR A 439 15.03 -32.06 -10.92
C TYR A 439 15.56 -31.01 -11.91
N LYS A 440 16.55 -31.38 -12.73
CA LYS A 440 17.25 -30.44 -13.64
C LYS A 440 16.54 -30.20 -14.99
N TYR A 441 15.75 -31.17 -15.45
CA TYR A 441 15.13 -31.17 -16.80
C TYR A 441 13.62 -30.93 -16.77
N ILE A 442 13.10 -30.48 -15.64
CA ILE A 442 11.68 -30.18 -15.51
C ILE A 442 11.52 -28.68 -15.67
N PRO A 443 10.56 -28.19 -16.49
CA PRO A 443 10.36 -26.76 -16.70
C PRO A 443 9.63 -26.13 -15.53
N VAL A 444 10.21 -26.22 -14.34
CA VAL A 444 9.72 -25.60 -13.11
C VAL A 444 10.92 -24.97 -12.43
N GLY A 445 10.83 -23.68 -12.10
CA GLY A 445 11.89 -22.97 -11.38
C GLY A 445 13.05 -22.43 -12.22
N LEU A 446 13.08 -22.65 -13.55
CA LEU A 446 14.25 -22.34 -14.39
C LEU A 446 14.57 -20.84 -14.52
N ASN A 447 13.61 -19.98 -14.20
CA ASN A 447 13.79 -18.53 -14.14
C ASN A 447 14.41 -18.05 -12.81
N GLY A 448 14.73 -18.94 -11.86
CA GLY A 448 15.49 -18.60 -10.66
C GLY A 448 16.94 -18.20 -10.98
N TYR A 449 17.49 -17.24 -10.25
CA TYR A 449 18.86 -16.78 -10.45
C TYR A 449 19.94 -17.77 -10.03
N SER A 450 19.61 -18.73 -9.18
CA SER A 450 20.50 -19.85 -8.82
C SER A 450 21.09 -20.51 -10.08
N HIS A 451 20.30 -20.73 -11.13
CA HIS A 451 20.80 -21.29 -12.39
C HIS A 451 21.90 -20.43 -13.05
N LEU A 452 21.79 -19.11 -13.01
CA LEU A 452 22.81 -18.21 -13.57
C LEU A 452 24.10 -18.22 -12.74
N ILE A 453 23.96 -18.26 -11.42
CA ILE A 453 25.08 -18.25 -10.48
C ILE A 453 25.93 -19.51 -10.66
N TYR A 454 25.29 -20.65 -10.90
CA TYR A 454 25.94 -21.93 -11.18
C TYR A 454 26.26 -22.15 -12.67
N GLY A 455 26.40 -21.06 -13.45
CA GLY A 455 27.05 -21.09 -14.76
C GLY A 455 26.16 -21.37 -15.97
N THR A 456 24.83 -21.46 -15.82
CA THR A 456 23.95 -21.57 -17.00
C THR A 456 23.73 -20.20 -17.63
N SER A 457 23.88 -20.11 -18.96
CA SER A 457 23.60 -18.86 -19.69
C SER A 457 22.09 -18.58 -19.74
N PRO A 458 21.65 -17.31 -19.54
CA PRO A 458 20.24 -16.94 -19.65
C PRO A 458 19.62 -17.32 -21.00
N MET A 459 20.41 -17.29 -22.08
CA MET A 459 19.94 -17.61 -23.44
C MET A 459 19.64 -19.09 -23.62
N ILE A 460 20.40 -19.97 -22.95
CA ILE A 460 20.16 -21.42 -22.99
C ILE A 460 18.83 -21.72 -22.31
N VAL A 461 18.56 -21.06 -21.17
CA VAL A 461 17.27 -21.16 -20.48
C VAL A 461 16.15 -20.69 -21.40
N SER A 462 16.28 -19.55 -22.09
CA SER A 462 15.27 -19.06 -23.03
C SER A 462 14.97 -20.07 -24.14
N LEU A 463 16.01 -20.63 -24.76
CA LEU A 463 15.86 -21.58 -25.86
C LEU A 463 15.11 -22.84 -25.40
N TYR A 464 15.45 -23.35 -24.21
CA TYR A 464 14.76 -24.49 -23.61
C TYR A 464 13.29 -24.18 -23.31
N LEU A 465 13.00 -23.03 -22.70
CA LEU A 465 11.62 -22.62 -22.39
C LEU A 465 10.79 -22.38 -23.66
N ILE A 466 11.37 -21.77 -24.70
CA ILE A 466 10.69 -21.58 -25.99
C ILE A 466 10.30 -22.93 -26.61
N LEU A 467 11.21 -23.92 -26.58
CA LEU A 467 10.92 -25.25 -27.12
C LEU A 467 9.72 -25.88 -26.40
N ILE A 468 9.63 -25.73 -25.08
CA ILE A 468 8.53 -26.28 -24.29
C ILE A 468 7.22 -25.54 -24.56
N VAL A 469 7.25 -24.20 -24.67
CA VAL A 469 6.08 -23.42 -25.08
C VAL A 469 5.54 -23.88 -26.44
N LEU A 470 6.43 -24.15 -27.40
CA LEU A 470 6.04 -24.67 -28.71
C LEU A 470 5.40 -26.06 -28.63
N VAL A 471 6.01 -26.98 -27.87
CA VAL A 471 5.47 -28.33 -27.66
C VAL A 471 4.08 -28.28 -27.00
N GLU A 472 3.92 -27.51 -25.92
CA GLU A 472 2.62 -27.32 -25.26
C GLU A 472 1.59 -26.67 -26.18
N GLY A 473 1.99 -25.69 -26.99
CA GLY A 473 1.13 -25.07 -27.99
C GLY A 473 0.59 -26.08 -29.01
N VAL A 474 1.44 -27.01 -29.48
CA VAL A 474 1.04 -28.10 -30.37
C VAL A 474 0.10 -29.08 -29.66
N CYS A 475 0.37 -29.42 -28.40
CA CYS A 475 -0.50 -30.28 -27.60
C CYS A 475 -1.91 -29.68 -27.45
N ILE A 476 -2.00 -28.40 -27.09
CA ILE A 476 -3.29 -27.69 -26.99
C ILE A 476 -3.98 -27.63 -28.35
N PHE A 477 -3.27 -27.32 -29.44
CA PHE A 477 -3.84 -27.32 -30.79
C PHE A 477 -4.44 -28.68 -31.17
N TYR A 478 -3.74 -29.76 -30.86
CA TYR A 478 -4.22 -31.13 -31.09
C TYR A 478 -5.47 -31.45 -30.26
N LEU A 479 -5.47 -31.08 -28.97
CA LEU A 479 -6.61 -31.30 -28.08
C LEU A 479 -7.85 -30.52 -28.53
N LEU A 480 -7.69 -29.24 -28.93
CA LEU A 480 -8.77 -28.39 -29.41
C LEU A 480 -9.42 -28.87 -30.72
N ASN A 481 -8.65 -29.54 -31.59
CA ASN A 481 -9.18 -30.07 -32.85
C ASN A 481 -9.91 -31.42 -32.70
N LYS A 482 -9.72 -32.14 -31.59
CA LYS A 482 -10.55 -33.30 -31.28
C LYS A 482 -11.93 -32.82 -30.85
N LYS A 483 -12.99 -33.27 -31.55
CA LYS A 483 -14.42 -33.07 -31.17
C LYS A 483 -14.78 -33.54 -29.74
N TYR A 484 -13.87 -34.20 -29.03
CA TYR A 484 -14.06 -34.80 -27.70
C TYR A 484 -14.11 -33.82 -26.52
N ILE A 485 -13.94 -32.52 -26.73
CA ILE A 485 -13.93 -31.56 -25.61
C ILE A 485 -15.30 -31.47 -24.92
N PHE A 486 -16.40 -31.85 -25.60
CA PHE A 486 -17.76 -31.62 -25.08
C PHE A 486 -18.71 -32.83 -25.12
N GLU A 487 -18.24 -34.03 -25.49
CA GLU A 487 -19.03 -35.25 -25.25
C GLU A 487 -18.81 -35.70 -23.81
N GLY A 488 -19.83 -35.55 -22.97
CA GLY A 488 -19.82 -35.99 -21.56
C GLY A 488 -19.95 -34.86 -20.55
N VAL A 489 -21.16 -34.27 -20.50
CA VAL A 489 -21.86 -33.94 -19.26
C VAL A 489 -23.21 -34.61 -19.34
#